data_AF-A0A1Q8DQZ3-F1
#
_entry.id   AF-A0A1Q8DQZ3-F1
#
_cell.length_a   1.000
_cell.length_b   1.000
_cell.length_c   1.000
_cell.angle_alpha   90.00
_cell.angle_beta   90.00
_cell.angle_gamma   90.00
#
_symmetry.space_group_name_H-M   'P 1'
#
loop_
_entity.id
_entity.type
_entity.pdbx_description
1 polymer ?
#
loop_
_entity_poly.entity_id
_entity_poly.type
_entity_poly.pdbx_seq_one_letter_code
_entity_poly.pdbx_strand_id
1 'polypeptide(L)'
;MYPKTKPPEKNLADIGKRLKFERNRLGLKAITVYESLDIYQTTYKNYEEGKRDIPSSLLINLWHLGFDIVFILLGNQSSATQNTAKSSDNLPKKLTEAEMRQLKMLTETQNKLKNTEHKILVSQQIDGILKQDMNKNRSKRFIS
;
A
#
# COMPACT_ATOMS: atom_id res chain seq x y z
N MET A 1 -43.60 -28.62 1.01
CA MET A 1 -43.70 -28.00 2.35
C MET A 1 -42.29 -27.89 2.89
N TYR A 2 -41.71 -26.70 2.95
CA TYR A 2 -40.35 -26.53 3.50
C TYR A 2 -40.38 -26.85 4.99
N PRO A 3 -39.40 -27.61 5.53
CA PRO A 3 -39.35 -27.85 6.96
C PRO A 3 -39.20 -26.50 7.67
N LYS A 4 -40.04 -26.25 8.68
CA LYS A 4 -39.94 -25.07 9.54
C LYS A 4 -38.74 -25.24 10.47
N THR A 5 -37.53 -25.18 9.93
CA THR A 5 -36.33 -25.07 10.76
C THR A 5 -36.22 -23.63 11.24
N LYS A 6 -35.99 -23.42 12.54
CA LYS A 6 -35.62 -22.10 13.08
C LYS A 6 -34.42 -21.60 12.25
N PRO A 7 -34.46 -20.37 11.71
CA PRO A 7 -33.29 -19.80 11.03
C PRO A 7 -32.07 -19.91 11.95
N PRO A 8 -30.87 -20.14 11.39
CA PRO A 8 -29.66 -20.15 12.21
C PRO A 8 -29.61 -18.88 13.05
N GLU A 9 -29.35 -19.05 14.34
CA GLU A 9 -29.33 -17.94 15.28
C GLU A 9 -28.31 -16.90 14.83
N LYS A 10 -28.75 -15.64 14.79
CA LYS A 10 -27.90 -14.54 14.35
C LYS A 10 -26.81 -14.30 15.38
N ASN A 11 -25.60 -14.76 15.09
CA ASN A 11 -24.45 -14.58 15.97
C ASN A 11 -23.78 -13.22 15.73
N LEU A 12 -24.39 -12.16 16.27
CA LEU A 12 -23.89 -10.79 16.19
C LEU A 12 -22.51 -10.61 16.87
N ALA A 13 -22.25 -11.36 17.94
CA ALA A 13 -20.98 -11.31 18.66
C ALA A 13 -19.80 -11.69 17.76
N ASP A 14 -19.94 -12.75 16.97
CA ASP A 14 -18.88 -13.18 16.06
C ASP A 14 -18.71 -12.25 14.86
N ILE A 15 -19.81 -11.64 14.35
CA ILE A 15 -19.73 -10.58 13.35
C ILE A 15 -18.92 -9.38 13.90
N GLY A 16 -19.21 -8.94 15.13
CA GLY A 16 -18.50 -7.85 15.78
C GLY A 16 -17.00 -8.14 15.97
N LYS A 17 -16.66 -9.36 16.39
CA LYS A 17 -15.25 -9.82 16.49
C LYS A 17 -14.54 -9.74 15.13
N ARG A 18 -15.19 -10.18 14.05
CA ARG A 18 -14.61 -10.13 12.70
C ARG A 18 -14.49 -8.71 12.17
N LEU A 19 -15.45 -7.83 12.45
CA LEU A 19 -15.35 -6.41 12.14
C LEU A 19 -14.12 -5.79 12.82
N LYS A 20 -13.95 -6.05 14.12
CA LYS A 20 -12.80 -5.56 14.89
C LYS A 20 -11.48 -6.12 14.37
N PHE A 21 -11.46 -7.40 14.00
CA PHE A 21 -10.31 -8.04 13.38
C PHE A 21 -9.93 -7.35 12.07
N GLU A 22 -10.90 -7.12 11.16
CA GLU A 22 -10.65 -6.44 9.88
C GLU A 22 -10.15 -5.01 10.07
N ARG A 23 -10.74 -4.25 11.01
CA ARG A 23 -10.25 -2.91 11.34
C ARG A 23 -8.78 -2.95 11.75
N ASN A 24 -8.41 -3.90 12.62
CA ASN A 24 -7.03 -4.07 13.06
C ASN A 24 -6.11 -4.53 11.91
N ARG A 25 -6.58 -5.42 11.02
CA ARG A 25 -5.85 -5.85 9.81
C ARG A 25 -5.50 -4.67 8.91
N LEU A 26 -6.40 -3.70 8.79
CA LEU A 26 -6.18 -2.46 8.04
C LEU A 26 -5.33 -1.41 8.79
N GLY A 27 -4.96 -1.66 10.05
CA GLY A 27 -4.21 -0.71 10.87
C GLY A 27 -5.01 0.54 11.28
N LEU A 28 -6.34 0.48 11.18
CA LEU A 28 -7.21 1.62 11.45
C LEU A 28 -7.58 1.72 12.94
N LYS A 29 -7.61 2.95 13.46
CA LYS A 29 -8.19 3.22 14.79
C LYS A 29 -9.71 3.29 14.66
N ALA A 30 -10.43 2.95 15.74
CA ALA A 30 -11.89 3.03 15.75
C ALA A 30 -12.42 4.45 15.41
N ILE A 31 -11.71 5.49 15.86
CA ILE A 31 -11.99 6.90 15.54
C ILE A 31 -12.02 7.18 14.06
N THR A 32 -11.00 6.75 13.34
CA THR A 32 -10.90 6.92 11.89
C THR A 32 -12.10 6.31 11.17
N VAL A 33 -12.59 5.16 11.66
CA VAL A 33 -13.71 4.46 11.03
C VAL A 33 -15.03 5.16 11.30
N TYR A 34 -15.36 5.47 12.55
CA TYR A 34 -16.67 6.06 12.84
C TYR A 34 -16.82 7.49 12.31
N GLU A 35 -15.72 8.26 12.22
CA GLU A 35 -15.71 9.56 11.57
C GLU A 35 -15.93 9.43 10.06
N SER A 36 -15.27 8.46 9.40
CA SER A 36 -15.46 8.19 7.97
C SER A 36 -16.86 7.70 7.63
N LEU A 37 -17.54 7.06 8.57
CA LEU A 37 -18.90 6.56 8.42
C LEU A 37 -19.98 7.57 8.85
N ASP A 38 -19.58 8.73 9.37
CA ASP A 38 -20.47 9.75 9.95
C ASP A 38 -21.43 9.17 11.01
N ILE A 39 -20.89 8.42 11.97
CA ILE A 39 -21.64 7.85 13.09
C ILE A 39 -20.97 8.12 14.43
N TYR A 40 -21.76 8.05 15.51
CA TYR A 40 -21.23 8.15 16.86
C TYR A 40 -20.30 6.99 17.20
N GLN A 41 -19.24 7.28 17.97
CA GLN A 41 -18.30 6.29 18.50
C GLN A 41 -19.01 5.12 19.20
N THR A 42 -20.01 5.40 20.03
CA THR A 42 -20.78 4.40 20.77
C THR A 42 -21.53 3.45 19.84
N THR A 43 -22.02 3.96 18.72
CA THR A 43 -22.71 3.18 17.69
C THR A 43 -21.73 2.20 17.05
N TYR A 44 -20.56 2.68 16.62
CA TYR A 44 -19.52 1.82 16.07
C TYR A 44 -19.01 0.77 17.07
N LYS A 45 -18.81 1.17 18.34
CA LYS A 45 -18.44 0.25 19.42
C LYS A 45 -19.48 -0.86 19.60
N ASN A 46 -20.77 -0.55 19.55
CA ASN A 46 -21.84 -1.54 19.68
C ASN A 46 -21.84 -2.55 18.52
N TYR A 47 -21.39 -2.16 17.33
CA TYR A 47 -21.17 -3.09 16.22
C TYR A 47 -19.99 -4.03 16.50
N GLU A 48 -18.83 -3.51 16.93
CA GLU A 48 -17.67 -4.35 17.26
C GLU A 48 -17.93 -5.29 18.45
N GLU A 49 -18.79 -4.90 19.39
CA GLU A 49 -19.20 -5.74 20.53
C GLU A 49 -20.34 -6.72 20.18
N GLY A 50 -20.91 -6.63 18.98
CA GLY A 50 -22.04 -7.46 18.55
C GLY A 50 -23.35 -7.19 19.33
N LYS A 51 -23.46 -6.01 19.96
CA LYS A 51 -24.68 -5.56 20.66
C LYS A 51 -25.71 -4.98 19.72
N ARG A 52 -25.30 -4.59 18.51
CA ARG A 52 -26.15 -3.99 17.50
C ARG A 52 -25.80 -4.58 16.14
N ASP A 53 -26.83 -4.78 15.33
CA ASP A 53 -26.66 -5.19 13.94
C ASP A 53 -26.15 -4.05 13.06
N ILE A 54 -25.37 -4.40 12.03
CA ILE A 54 -24.80 -3.43 11.11
C ILE A 54 -25.76 -3.25 9.92
N PRO A 55 -26.26 -2.04 9.67
CA PRO A 55 -27.05 -1.74 8.48
C PRO A 55 -26.28 -2.06 7.19
N SER A 56 -26.97 -2.57 6.18
CA SER A 56 -26.37 -2.87 4.87
C SER A 56 -25.73 -1.65 4.20
N SER A 57 -26.30 -0.46 4.38
CA SER A 57 -25.71 0.80 3.90
C SER A 57 -24.33 1.07 4.50
N LEU A 58 -24.12 0.76 5.79
CA LEU A 58 -22.81 0.91 6.43
C LEU A 58 -21.82 -0.15 5.97
N LEU A 59 -22.28 -1.36 5.64
CA LEU A 59 -21.41 -2.40 5.07
C LEU A 59 -20.83 -1.97 3.71
N ILE A 60 -21.61 -1.27 2.88
CA ILE A 60 -21.13 -0.70 1.62
C ILE A 60 -20.04 0.35 1.87
N ASN A 61 -20.25 1.23 2.85
CA ASN A 61 -19.24 2.24 3.19
C ASN A 61 -17.95 1.60 3.75
N LEU A 62 -18.08 0.57 4.58
CA LEU A 62 -16.94 -0.22 5.07
C LEU A 62 -16.16 -0.89 3.92
N TRP A 63 -16.85 -1.40 2.90
CA TRP A 63 -16.20 -1.93 1.70
C TRP A 63 -15.34 -0.88 1.00
N HIS A 64 -15.82 0.36 0.86
CA HIS A 64 -15.03 1.46 0.29
C HIS A 64 -13.82 1.85 1.15
N LEU A 65 -13.84 1.56 2.45
CA LEU A 65 -12.69 1.71 3.35
C LEU A 65 -11.71 0.51 3.30
N GLY A 66 -12.01 -0.51 2.49
CA GLY A 66 -11.15 -1.68 2.28
C GLY A 66 -11.41 -2.87 3.21
N PHE A 67 -12.53 -2.87 3.94
CA PHE A 67 -12.93 -4.01 4.78
C PHE A 67 -13.41 -5.20 3.92
N ASP A 68 -13.04 -6.43 4.30
CA ASP A 68 -13.59 -7.64 3.69
C ASP A 68 -14.98 -7.95 4.28
N ILE A 69 -16.03 -7.45 3.61
CA ILE A 69 -17.42 -7.65 4.04
C ILE A 69 -17.83 -9.12 4.02
N VAL A 70 -17.30 -9.92 3.07
CA VAL A 70 -17.60 -11.36 2.97
C VAL A 70 -17.08 -12.07 4.20
N PHE A 71 -15.86 -11.77 4.62
CA PHE A 71 -15.29 -12.30 5.85
C PHE A 71 -16.10 -11.85 7.08
N ILE A 72 -16.47 -10.57 7.19
CA ILE A 72 -17.23 -10.07 8.34
C ILE A 72 -18.57 -10.81 8.48
N LEU A 73 -19.30 -11.00 7.38
CA LEU A 73 -20.61 -11.62 7.40
C LEU A 73 -20.55 -13.15 7.55
N LEU A 74 -19.69 -13.81 6.77
CA LEU A 74 -19.70 -15.28 6.63
C LEU A 74 -18.60 -15.99 7.42
N GLY A 75 -17.53 -15.28 7.78
CA GLY A 75 -16.35 -15.86 8.45
C GLY A 75 -15.39 -16.59 7.52
N ASN A 76 -15.76 -16.78 6.25
CA ASN A 76 -14.87 -17.32 5.22
C ASN A 76 -14.00 -16.17 4.70
N GLN A 77 -12.70 -16.22 4.96
CA GLN A 77 -11.79 -15.26 4.35
C GLN A 77 -11.84 -15.45 2.83
N SER A 78 -12.07 -14.37 2.09
CA SER A 78 -11.95 -14.44 0.63
C SER A 78 -10.52 -14.84 0.29
N SER A 79 -10.36 -15.89 -0.53
CA SER A 79 -9.05 -16.39 -0.97
C SER A 79 -8.26 -15.33 -1.75
N ALA A 80 -8.93 -14.29 -2.25
CA ALA A 80 -8.31 -13.11 -2.86
C ALA A 80 -7.46 -12.28 -1.87
N THR A 81 -7.85 -12.19 -0.59
CA THR A 81 -7.17 -11.37 0.43
C THR A 81 -6.03 -12.15 1.13
N GLN A 82 -6.00 -13.48 1.04
CA GLN A 82 -4.98 -14.34 1.67
C GLN A 82 -3.56 -14.13 1.13
N ASN A 83 -3.40 -13.45 -0.01
CA ASN A 83 -2.11 -13.25 -0.64
C ASN A 83 -1.32 -12.05 -0.09
N THR A 84 -1.91 -11.22 0.79
CA THR A 84 -1.20 -10.08 1.39
C THR A 84 -0.90 -10.24 2.88
N ALA A 85 -1.35 -11.32 3.53
CA ALA A 85 -1.26 -11.48 4.99
C ALA A 85 -0.45 -12.70 5.48
N LYS A 86 0.07 -13.56 4.60
CA LYS A 86 0.98 -14.67 4.97
C LYS A 86 2.46 -14.25 5.04
N SER A 87 2.73 -13.08 5.61
CA SER A 87 4.09 -12.61 5.92
C SER A 87 4.13 -11.89 7.28
N SER A 88 3.65 -12.53 8.36
CA SER A 88 3.77 -11.97 9.72
C SER A 88 4.40 -12.95 10.73
N ASP A 89 5.35 -13.76 10.26
CA ASP A 89 6.42 -14.33 11.10
C ASP A 89 7.79 -13.70 10.75
N ASN A 90 7.79 -12.41 10.39
CA ASN A 90 9.03 -11.65 10.21
C ASN A 90 9.06 -10.49 11.21
N LEU A 91 9.40 -10.82 12.46
CA LEU A 91 10.23 -9.94 13.28
C LEU A 91 11.35 -9.41 12.37
N PRO A 92 11.66 -8.10 12.31
CA PRO A 92 12.67 -7.61 11.38
C PRO A 92 13.98 -8.33 11.69
N LYS A 93 14.38 -9.26 10.81
CA LYS A 93 15.69 -9.90 10.89
C LYS A 93 16.69 -8.75 10.90
N LYS A 94 17.36 -8.57 12.02
CA LYS A 94 18.47 -7.63 12.18
C LYS A 94 19.42 -7.94 11.02
N LEU A 95 19.51 -7.04 10.03
CA LEU A 95 20.30 -7.27 8.82
C LEU A 95 21.71 -7.70 9.25
N THR A 96 22.19 -8.79 8.69
CA THR A 96 23.52 -9.27 9.02
C THR A 96 24.56 -8.23 8.58
N GLU A 97 25.71 -8.19 9.23
CA GLU A 97 26.76 -7.21 8.91
C GLU A 97 27.23 -7.34 7.44
N ALA A 98 27.18 -8.56 6.89
CA ALA A 98 27.48 -8.82 5.49
C ALA A 98 26.48 -8.15 4.53
N GLU A 99 25.18 -8.24 4.82
CA GLU A 99 24.13 -7.62 4.00
C GLU A 99 24.20 -6.09 4.05
N MET A 100 24.47 -5.51 5.24
CA MET A 100 24.70 -4.06 5.36
C MET A 100 25.93 -3.60 4.56
N ARG A 101 27.01 -4.39 4.56
CA ARG A 101 28.21 -4.09 3.75
C ARG A 101 27.90 -4.14 2.26
N GLN A 102 27.12 -5.12 1.80
CA GLN A 102 26.71 -5.20 0.39
C GLN A 102 25.83 -4.00 -0.02
N LEU A 103 24.85 -3.62 0.81
CA LEU A 103 24.00 -2.44 0.57
C LEU A 103 24.80 -1.14 0.52
N LYS A 104 25.78 -0.98 1.42
CA LYS A 104 26.69 0.17 1.40
C LYS A 104 27.54 0.20 0.13
N MET A 105 28.06 -0.95 -0.30
CA MET A 105 28.85 -1.05 -1.53
C MET A 105 28.02 -0.72 -2.78
N LEU A 106 26.76 -1.16 -2.83
CA LEU A 106 25.85 -0.87 -3.94
C LEU A 106 25.50 0.62 -4.02
N THR A 107 25.23 1.28 -2.89
CA THR A 107 24.92 2.71 -2.86
C THR A 107 26.12 3.57 -3.25
N GLU A 108 27.32 3.22 -2.80
CA GLU A 108 28.56 3.87 -3.22
C GLU A 108 28.83 3.67 -4.72
N THR A 109 28.52 2.49 -5.26
CA THR A 109 28.66 2.19 -6.68
C THR A 109 27.67 3.01 -7.51
N GLN A 110 26.42 3.13 -7.08
CA GLN A 110 25.40 3.96 -7.75
C GLN A 110 25.77 5.44 -7.77
N ASN A 111 26.31 5.97 -6.68
CA ASN A 111 26.77 7.37 -6.63
C ASN A 111 27.97 7.62 -7.55
N LYS A 112 28.91 6.66 -7.63
CA LYS A 112 30.02 6.73 -8.59
C LYS A 112 29.53 6.68 -10.03
N LEU A 113 28.57 5.80 -10.36
CA LEU A 113 27.97 5.71 -11.69
C LEU A 113 27.30 7.02 -12.09
N LYS A 114 26.45 7.60 -11.24
CA LYS A 114 25.79 8.90 -11.49
C LYS A 114 26.79 10.03 -11.74
N ASN A 115 27.88 10.07 -10.98
CA ASN A 115 28.92 11.08 -11.16
C ASN A 115 29.69 10.90 -12.48
N THR A 116 29.94 9.66 -12.89
CA THR A 116 30.57 9.35 -14.18
C THR A 116 29.64 9.70 -15.35
N GLU A 117 28.35 9.36 -15.25
CA GLU A 117 27.33 9.74 -16.24
C GLU A 117 27.27 11.26 -16.42
N HIS A 118 27.26 12.02 -15.31
CA HIS A 118 27.27 13.48 -15.37
C HIS A 118 28.55 14.03 -16.03
N LYS A 119 29.71 13.43 -15.79
CA LYS A 119 30.96 13.84 -16.44
C LYS A 119 30.96 13.56 -17.95
N ILE A 120 30.44 12.40 -18.36
CA ILE A 120 30.34 12.02 -19.79
C ILE A 120 29.36 12.95 -20.52
N LEU A 121 28.24 13.30 -19.90
CA LEU A 121 27.27 14.23 -20.49
C LEU A 121 27.89 15.61 -20.73
N VAL A 122 28.65 16.12 -19.76
CA VAL A 122 29.33 17.42 -19.89
C VAL A 122 30.40 17.39 -21.00
N SER A 123 31.19 16.32 -21.12
CA SER A 123 32.21 16.23 -22.18
C SER A 123 31.58 16.16 -23.58
N GLN A 124 30.48 15.40 -23.74
CA GLN A 124 29.75 15.32 -25.01
C GLN A 124 29.17 16.68 -25.43
N GLN A 125 28.69 17.47 -24.47
CA GLN A 125 28.17 18.82 -24.74
C GLN A 125 29.28 19.77 -25.22
N ILE A 126 30.47 19.70 -24.61
CA ILE A 126 31.63 20.49 -25.00
C ILE A 126 32.09 20.11 -26.42
N ASP A 127 32.19 18.82 -26.73
CA ASP A 127 32.54 18.34 -28.07
C ASP A 127 31.54 18.79 -29.14
N GLY A 128 30.25 18.84 -28.79
CA GLY A 128 29.20 19.38 -29.65
C GLY A 128 29.38 20.86 -29.97
N ILE A 129 29.69 21.68 -28.97
CA ILE A 129 29.95 23.13 -29.12
C ILE A 129 31.18 23.36 -29.99
N LEU A 130 32.30 22.67 -29.72
CA LEU A 130 33.53 22.81 -30.50
C LEU A 130 33.34 22.43 -31.98
N LYS A 131 32.53 21.39 -32.28
CA LYS A 131 32.20 21.01 -33.66
C LYS A 131 31.35 22.07 -34.37
N GLN A 132 30.42 22.72 -33.66
CA GLN A 132 29.61 23.80 -34.22
C GLN A 132 30.44 25.05 -34.54
N ASP A 133 31.35 25.43 -33.65
CA ASP A 133 32.24 26.59 -33.86
C ASP A 133 33.22 26.36 -35.01
N MET A 134 33.77 25.15 -35.13
CA MET A 134 34.64 24.79 -36.26
C MET A 134 33.91 24.83 -37.61
N ASN A 135 32.64 24.44 -37.67
CA ASN A 135 31.83 24.51 -38.88
C ASN A 135 31.52 25.97 -39.27
N LYS A 136 31.20 26.81 -38.27
CA LYS A 136 30.93 28.25 -38.46
C LYS A 136 32.16 29.00 -38.97
N ASN A 137 33.36 28.64 -38.50
CA ASN A 137 34.61 29.27 -38.93
C ASN A 137 35.07 28.81 -40.33
N ARG A 138 34.79 27.55 -40.71
CA ARG A 138 35.00 27.09 -42.09
C ARG A 138 34.06 27.80 -43.06
N SER A 139 32.78 27.95 -42.72
CA SER A 139 31.80 28.63 -43.58
C SER A 139 32.14 30.10 -43.85
N LYS A 140 32.82 30.79 -42.92
CA LYS A 140 33.26 32.19 -43.10
C LYS A 140 34.47 32.36 -44.03
N ARG A 141 35.29 31.32 -44.26
CA ARG A 141 36.49 31.39 -45.13
C ARG A 141 36.20 31.16 -46.62
N PHE A 142 34.99 30.72 -46.98
CA PHE A 142 34.60 30.45 -48.38
C PHE A 142 33.77 31.59 -49.01
N ILE A 143 33.61 32.73 -48.33
CA ILE A 143 32.80 33.88 -48.78
C ILE A 143 33.61 35.19 -48.90
N SER A 144 34.95 35.12 -48.84
CA SER A 144 35.88 36.23 -49.13
C SER A 144 36.63 35.95 -50.42
#